data_AF-A0A1I7RWI6-F1
#
_entry.id   AF-A0A1I7RWI6-F1
#
_cell.length_a   1.000
_cell.length_b   1.000
_cell.length_c   1.000
_cell.angle_alpha   90.00
_cell.angle_beta   90.00
_cell.angle_gamma   90.00
#
_symmetry.space_group_name_H-M   'P 1'
#
loop_
_entity.id
_entity.type
_entity.pdbx_description
1 polymer ?
#
loop_
_entity_poly.entity_id
_entity_poly.type
_entity_poly.pdbx_seq_one_letter_code
_entity_poly.pdbx_strand_id
1 'polypeptide(L)'
;MDLQQCSLIFESYSYNTAEVRIVWRDWEAVSIPDPSSKKLPDFELISFEHAHQTLVYTAGLWDQLEVVFKFRRLYGFYVLQAFLPTYLAVFISWIAFWIDTKALPARITLGVSSLMALSFQLGNIVKNLPRVSYVKALDIWMFGCMGFIFLSLVELAIVGFADKVEARRRRQQRAREQSLLRTESERIKFGQARNHSQTLYYTEGRIQYSASVDDLDSNSNQTASIGGPPQMERQRLYRANTINHSSGEPTRAKANGKTPAYKMPEEQQNYINGERIDEISAKLFPLLFMAFNVFYWFYYIGMPKNFG
;
A
#
# COMPACT_ATOMS: atom_id res chain seq x y z
N MET A 1 16.42 26.32 15.06
CA MET A 1 17.81 26.24 15.58
C MET A 1 17.76 26.41 17.09
N ASP A 2 18.44 25.58 17.87
CA ASP A 2 18.53 25.72 19.33
C ASP A 2 19.75 26.54 19.75
N LEU A 3 19.57 27.31 20.82
CA LEU A 3 20.60 28.04 21.56
C LEU A 3 20.80 27.32 22.89
N GLN A 4 22.04 27.09 23.26
CA GLN A 4 22.42 26.46 24.53
C GLN A 4 23.20 27.46 25.36
N GLN A 5 22.87 27.56 26.64
CA GLN A 5 23.58 28.40 27.60
C GLN A 5 24.28 27.48 28.61
N CYS A 6 25.58 27.66 28.75
CA CYS A 6 26.39 26.92 29.71
C CYS A 6 27.05 27.93 30.65
N SER A 7 26.79 27.82 31.95
CA SER A 7 27.45 28.63 32.97
C SER A 7 28.68 27.91 33.53
N LEU A 8 29.75 28.68 33.73
CA LEU A 8 30.95 28.27 34.45
C LEU A 8 31.07 29.15 35.68
N ILE A 9 31.11 28.51 36.84
CA ILE A 9 31.05 29.15 38.14
C ILE A 9 32.37 28.90 38.87
N PHE A 10 33.02 29.97 39.32
CA PHE A 10 34.21 29.93 40.15
C PHE A 10 33.89 30.46 41.55
N GLU A 11 34.24 29.68 42.56
CA GLU A 11 33.99 30.00 43.95
C GLU A 11 35.07 29.36 44.83
N SER A 12 35.41 30.02 45.93
CA SER A 12 36.30 29.45 46.94
C SER A 12 35.56 28.40 47.76
N TYR A 13 36.08 27.17 47.83
CA TYR A 13 35.43 26.11 48.61
C TYR A 13 35.52 26.32 50.12
N SER A 14 36.70 26.71 50.64
CA SER A 14 36.96 26.75 52.08
C SER A 14 36.92 28.15 52.69
N TYR A 15 37.32 29.18 51.93
CA TYR A 15 37.50 30.54 52.43
C TYR A 15 36.32 31.43 52.05
N ASN A 16 35.83 32.20 53.02
CA ASN A 16 34.73 33.14 52.84
C ASN A 16 35.23 34.52 52.36
N THR A 17 34.31 35.45 52.12
CA THR A 17 34.62 36.83 51.69
C THR A 17 35.48 37.64 52.67
N ALA A 18 35.51 37.28 53.96
CA ALA A 18 36.34 37.99 54.93
C ALA A 18 37.82 37.59 54.79
N GLU A 19 38.11 36.40 54.26
CA GLU A 19 39.47 35.87 54.09
C GLU A 19 39.97 36.06 52.65
N VAL A 20 39.12 35.78 51.65
CA VAL A 20 39.49 35.83 50.24
C VAL A 20 38.39 36.53 49.43
N ARG A 21 38.80 37.52 48.62
CA ARG A 21 37.95 38.22 47.65
C ARG A 21 38.35 37.80 46.25
N ILE A 22 37.39 37.40 45.43
CA ILE A 22 37.63 36.99 44.04
C ILE A 22 36.94 38.01 43.13
N VAL A 23 37.72 38.68 42.27
CA VAL A 23 37.21 39.72 41.38
C VAL A 23 37.69 39.48 39.95
N TRP A 24 36.87 39.88 38.98
CA TRP A 24 37.28 39.92 37.58
C TRP A 24 38.39 40.96 37.39
N ARG A 25 39.26 40.70 36.42
CA ARG A 25 40.31 41.64 36.05
C ARG A 25 39.70 42.80 35.24
N ASP A 26 39.97 44.04 35.64
CA ASP A 26 39.31 45.23 35.10
C ASP A 26 39.46 45.43 33.58
N TRP A 27 40.60 45.01 33.01
CA TRP A 27 40.91 45.22 31.59
C TRP A 27 40.57 44.04 30.68
N GLU A 28 40.44 42.83 31.24
CA GLU A 28 40.05 41.63 30.49
C GLU A 28 39.53 40.57 31.48
N ALA A 29 38.22 40.54 31.69
CA ALA A 29 37.60 39.61 32.63
C ALA A 29 37.75 38.15 32.16
N VAL A 30 37.54 37.87 30.86
CA VAL A 30 37.64 36.54 30.27
C VAL A 30 38.40 36.64 28.95
N SER A 31 39.55 35.97 28.86
CA SER A 31 40.35 35.87 27.64
C SER A 31 40.20 34.49 27.00
N ILE A 32 39.97 34.44 25.69
CA ILE A 32 39.99 33.21 24.90
C ILE A 32 41.22 33.30 23.99
N PRO A 33 42.32 32.58 24.29
CA PRO A 33 43.62 32.77 23.64
C PRO A 33 43.61 32.53 22.13
N ASP A 34 42.74 31.65 21.66
CA ASP A 34 42.69 31.24 20.26
C ASP A 34 41.37 31.69 19.59
N PRO A 35 41.40 32.58 18.59
CA PRO A 35 40.21 32.97 17.83
C PRO A 35 39.54 31.79 17.11
N SER A 36 40.30 30.75 16.73
CA SER A 36 39.80 29.57 16.02
C SER A 36 39.06 28.59 16.95
N SER A 37 39.35 28.63 18.25
CA SER A 37 38.67 27.82 19.27
C SER A 37 37.19 28.19 19.49
N LYS A 38 36.73 29.33 18.92
CA LYS A 38 35.32 29.74 18.93
C LYS A 38 34.43 28.88 18.04
N LYS A 39 35.01 28.16 17.07
CA LYS A 39 34.30 27.26 16.15
C LYS A 39 34.50 25.81 16.61
N LEU A 40 33.52 25.26 17.31
CA LEU A 40 33.50 23.83 17.62
C LEU A 40 32.85 23.05 16.47
N PRO A 41 33.11 21.74 16.34
CA PRO A 41 32.55 20.92 15.25
C PRO A 41 31.02 20.95 15.17
N ASP A 42 30.35 20.91 16.32
CA ASP A 42 28.87 20.87 16.41
C ASP A 42 28.25 22.17 16.93
N PHE A 43 29.08 23.11 17.41
CA PHE A 43 28.63 24.33 18.07
C PHE A 43 29.48 25.54 17.68
N GLU A 44 28.84 26.69 17.59
CA GLU A 44 29.50 27.97 17.42
C GLU A 44 29.28 28.80 18.68
N LEU A 45 30.36 29.32 19.28
CA LEU A 45 30.26 30.26 20.37
C LEU A 45 29.82 31.63 19.83
N ILE A 46 28.64 32.09 20.24
CA ILE A 46 28.07 33.38 19.79
C ILE A 46 28.61 34.51 20.64
N SER A 47 28.45 34.38 21.96
CA SER A 47 28.83 35.39 22.93
C SER A 47 29.07 34.73 24.29
N PHE A 48 29.76 35.46 25.16
CA PHE A 48 29.90 35.12 26.57
C PHE A 48 29.63 36.36 27.41
N GLU A 49 29.03 36.16 28.57
CA GLU A 49 28.73 37.21 29.55
C GLU A 49 29.41 36.84 30.87
N HIS A 50 29.90 37.83 31.61
CA HIS A 50 30.54 37.60 32.91
C HIS A 50 29.78 38.36 34.00
N ALA A 51 29.64 37.75 35.16
CA ALA A 51 29.00 38.32 36.33
C ALA A 51 29.84 38.06 37.59
N HIS A 52 29.71 38.94 38.57
CA HIS A 52 30.24 38.75 39.93
C HIS A 52 29.05 38.85 40.88
N GLN A 53 28.89 37.83 41.73
CA GLN A 53 27.80 37.73 42.68
C GLN A 53 28.35 37.39 44.05
N THR A 54 27.75 37.93 45.10
CA THR A 54 28.04 37.53 46.48
C THR A 54 26.84 36.76 47.02
N LEU A 55 27.05 35.51 47.39
CA LEU A 55 26.01 34.58 47.85
C LEU A 55 26.12 34.36 49.36
N VAL A 56 24.97 34.15 50.00
CA VAL A 56 24.88 33.83 51.42
C VAL A 56 24.73 32.31 51.58
N TYR A 57 25.65 31.71 52.32
CA TYR A 57 25.60 30.32 52.73
C TYR A 57 25.47 30.21 54.26
N THR A 58 25.24 28.99 54.76
CA THR A 58 25.10 28.72 56.20
C THR A 58 26.32 29.13 57.01
N ALA A 59 27.51 29.13 56.39
CA ALA A 59 28.77 29.45 57.04
C ALA A 59 29.22 30.93 56.85
N GLY A 60 28.37 31.82 56.30
CA GLY A 60 28.73 33.20 55.95
C GLY A 60 28.51 33.64 54.48
N LEU A 61 29.28 34.63 54.01
CA LEU A 61 29.21 35.21 52.66
C LEU A 61 30.35 34.71 51.77
N TRP A 62 30.05 34.30 50.54
CA TRP A 62 31.01 33.87 49.52
C TRP A 62 30.92 34.71 48.25
N ASP A 63 32.07 35.04 47.67
CA ASP A 63 32.13 35.66 46.35
C ASP A 63 32.20 34.58 45.26
N GLN A 64 31.40 34.77 44.22
CA GLN A 64 31.24 33.88 43.10
C GLN A 64 31.44 34.65 41.79
N LEU A 65 32.30 34.12 40.91
CA LEU A 65 32.46 34.61 39.54
C LEU A 65 31.75 33.66 38.58
N GLU A 66 30.86 34.18 37.76
CA GLU A 66 30.11 33.40 36.78
C GLU A 66 30.43 33.85 35.35
N VAL A 67 30.62 32.90 34.45
CA VAL A 67 30.73 33.13 33.01
C VAL A 67 29.67 32.32 32.29
N VAL A 68 28.78 32.98 31.55
CA VAL A 68 27.73 32.33 30.77
C VAL A 68 28.13 32.32 29.30
N PHE A 69 28.37 31.14 28.75
CA PHE A 69 28.66 30.92 27.34
C PHE A 69 27.39 30.61 26.56
N LYS A 70 27.12 31.37 25.49
CA LYS A 70 25.99 31.16 24.58
C LYS A 70 26.48 30.45 23.32
N PHE A 71 26.08 29.20 23.15
CA PHE A 71 26.40 28.36 22.00
C PHE A 71 25.21 28.23 21.04
N ARG A 72 25.48 28.29 19.74
CA ARG A 72 24.54 27.94 18.68
C ARG A 72 24.89 26.58 18.10
N ARG A 73 23.92 25.68 18.00
CA ARG A 73 24.13 24.37 17.38
C ARG A 73 24.23 24.48 15.86
N LEU A 74 25.28 23.90 15.29
CA LEU A 74 25.43 23.68 13.86
C LEU A 74 24.81 22.31 13.52
N TYR A 75 23.70 22.30 12.78
CA TYR A 75 22.95 21.06 12.50
C TYR A 75 22.85 20.72 11.01
N GLY A 76 23.47 21.52 10.13
CA GLY A 76 23.30 21.39 8.67
C GLY A 76 23.62 19.99 8.14
N PHE A 77 24.73 19.40 8.58
CA PHE A 77 25.15 18.06 8.17
C PHE A 77 24.19 16.97 8.70
N TYR A 78 23.87 17.00 9.99
CA TYR A 78 22.96 16.03 10.62
C TYR A 78 21.54 16.09 10.04
N VAL A 79 21.06 17.30 9.75
CA VAL A 79 19.77 17.49 9.08
C VAL A 79 19.84 16.96 7.65
N LEU A 80 20.87 17.26 6.87
CA LEU A 80 20.98 16.72 5.52
C LEU A 80 21.00 15.18 5.53
N GLN A 81 21.76 14.57 6.44
CA GLN A 81 21.87 13.11 6.56
C GLN A 81 20.58 12.44 7.06
N ALA A 82 19.76 13.09 7.88
CA ALA A 82 18.49 12.55 8.35
C ALA A 82 17.34 12.80 7.36
N PHE A 83 17.29 13.98 6.75
CA PHE A 83 16.21 14.38 5.87
C PHE A 83 16.32 13.75 4.49
N LEU A 84 17.52 13.72 3.89
CA LEU A 84 17.70 13.17 2.54
C LEU A 84 17.19 11.71 2.39
N PRO A 85 17.54 10.75 3.26
CA PRO A 85 17.00 9.40 3.15
C PRO A 85 15.50 9.31 3.44
N THR A 86 14.96 10.18 4.30
CA THR A 86 13.52 10.17 4.61
C THR A 86 12.69 10.77 3.49
N TYR A 87 13.19 11.80 2.80
CA TYR A 87 12.63 12.27 1.54
C TYR A 87 12.60 11.16 0.51
N LEU A 88 13.74 10.50 0.25
CA LEU A 88 13.81 9.42 -0.74
C LEU A 88 12.81 8.30 -0.43
N ALA A 89 12.64 7.93 0.85
CA ALA A 89 11.65 6.94 1.25
C ALA A 89 10.21 7.38 0.94
N VAL A 90 9.86 8.66 1.18
CA VAL A 90 8.54 9.21 0.83
C VAL A 90 8.36 9.25 -0.69
N PHE A 91 9.36 9.67 -1.45
CA PHE A 91 9.31 9.65 -2.92
C PHE A 91 9.09 8.22 -3.45
N ILE A 92 9.80 7.22 -2.92
CA ILE A 92 9.63 5.81 -3.34
C ILE A 92 8.22 5.31 -3.01
N SER A 93 7.66 5.69 -1.85
CA SER A 93 6.33 5.26 -1.44
C SER A 93 5.23 5.70 -2.41
N TRP A 94 5.32 6.92 -2.98
CA TRP A 94 4.32 7.38 -3.94
C TRP A 94 4.61 6.98 -5.39
N ILE A 95 5.86 6.62 -5.75
CA ILE A 95 6.19 6.12 -7.09
C ILE A 95 5.48 4.78 -7.34
N ALA A 96 5.17 4.05 -6.27
CA ALA A 96 4.36 2.83 -6.33
C ALA A 96 2.98 3.05 -6.99
N PHE A 97 2.42 4.27 -6.95
CA PHE A 97 1.15 4.59 -7.62
C PHE A 97 1.27 4.72 -9.15
N TRP A 98 2.47 5.03 -9.66
CA TRP A 98 2.73 5.17 -11.10
C TRP A 98 3.04 3.85 -11.81
N ILE A 99 3.41 2.80 -11.06
CA ILE A 99 3.64 1.45 -11.58
C ILE A 99 2.28 0.83 -11.95
N ASP A 100 2.15 -0.03 -12.98
CA ASP A 100 0.87 -0.68 -13.36
C ASP A 100 0.26 -1.52 -12.22
N THR A 101 -1.08 -1.50 -12.06
CA THR A 101 -1.86 -2.20 -11.00
C THR A 101 -1.69 -3.71 -11.07
N LYS A 102 -1.32 -4.25 -12.23
CA LYS A 102 -1.14 -5.69 -12.45
C LYS A 102 -0.04 -6.32 -11.60
N ALA A 103 0.91 -5.52 -11.08
CA ALA A 103 2.02 -5.98 -10.24
C ALA A 103 1.88 -5.54 -8.77
N LEU A 104 0.71 -5.75 -8.15
CA LEU A 104 0.47 -5.48 -6.72
C LEU A 104 1.60 -5.95 -5.76
N PRO A 105 2.22 -7.14 -5.93
CA PRO A 105 3.28 -7.58 -5.02
C PRO A 105 4.51 -6.66 -5.02
N ALA A 106 4.85 -6.08 -6.17
CA ALA A 106 5.98 -5.17 -6.29
C ALA A 106 5.71 -3.87 -5.54
N ARG A 107 4.52 -3.28 -5.75
CA ARG A 107 4.10 -2.04 -5.06
C ARG A 107 4.08 -2.20 -3.53
N ILE A 108 3.52 -3.30 -3.03
CA ILE A 108 3.48 -3.61 -1.59
C ILE A 108 4.91 -3.73 -1.02
N THR A 109 5.79 -4.44 -1.72
CA THR A 109 7.19 -4.62 -1.27
C THR A 109 7.93 -3.28 -1.19
N LEU A 110 7.73 -2.39 -2.17
CA LEU A 110 8.34 -1.06 -2.18
C LEU A 110 7.87 -0.20 -0.99
N GLY A 111 6.56 -0.19 -0.70
CA GLY A 111 6.00 0.56 0.43
C GLY A 111 6.47 0.03 1.79
N VAL A 112 6.43 -1.30 1.98
CA VAL A 112 6.89 -1.94 3.23
C VAL A 112 8.39 -1.77 3.45
N SER A 113 9.19 -1.90 2.40
CA SER A 113 10.65 -1.68 2.47
C SER A 113 10.98 -0.24 2.87
N SER A 114 10.22 0.72 2.33
CA SER A 114 10.38 2.15 2.67
C SER A 114 10.02 2.42 4.14
N LEU A 115 8.96 1.80 4.66
CA LEU A 115 8.57 1.91 6.07
C LEU A 115 9.62 1.30 7.00
N MET A 116 10.18 0.15 6.63
CA MET A 116 11.25 -0.51 7.38
C MET A 116 12.53 0.36 7.38
N ALA A 117 12.92 0.90 6.22
CA ALA A 117 14.07 1.79 6.10
C ALA A 117 13.91 3.05 6.96
N LEU A 118 12.72 3.67 6.95
CA LEU A 118 12.43 4.84 7.79
C LEU A 118 12.45 4.48 9.29
N SER A 119 11.95 3.30 9.66
CA SER A 119 11.99 2.82 11.05
C SER A 119 13.42 2.57 11.54
N PHE A 120 14.28 2.01 10.69
CA PHE A 120 15.70 1.84 10.98
C PHE A 120 16.41 3.20 11.13
N GLN A 121 16.13 4.14 10.23
CA GLN A 121 16.67 5.49 10.27
C GLN A 121 16.25 6.23 11.55
N LEU A 122 15.00 6.09 12.00
CA LEU A 122 14.53 6.63 13.27
C LEU A 122 15.34 6.05 14.44
N GLY A 123 15.58 4.74 14.44
CA GLY A 123 16.43 4.09 15.43
C GLY A 123 17.87 4.61 15.42
N ASN A 124 18.44 4.88 14.25
CA ASN A 124 19.79 5.43 14.12
C ASN A 124 19.86 6.89 14.63
N ILE A 125 18.88 7.71 14.29
CA ILE A 125 18.77 9.10 14.77
C ILE A 125 18.62 9.12 16.30
N VAL A 126 17.73 8.30 16.86
CA VAL A 126 17.52 8.24 18.33
C VAL A 126 18.76 7.74 19.07
N LYS A 127 19.62 6.93 18.46
CA LYS A 127 20.89 6.48 19.06
C LYS A 127 21.99 7.55 19.01
N ASN A 128 22.04 8.34 17.94
CA ASN A 128 23.07 9.37 17.76
C ASN A 128 22.74 10.67 18.49
N LEU A 129 21.48 10.90 18.88
CA LEU A 129 21.08 12.06 19.68
C LEU A 129 20.82 11.64 21.12
N PRO A 130 21.16 12.49 22.10
CA PRO A 130 20.78 12.23 23.49
C PRO A 130 19.27 12.03 23.59
N ARG A 131 18.86 11.01 24.35
CA ARG A 131 17.45 10.74 24.61
C ARG A 131 16.93 11.87 25.49
N VAL A 132 15.93 12.58 24.99
CA VAL A 132 15.23 13.63 25.73
C VAL A 132 13.75 13.27 25.76
N SER A 133 13.06 13.63 26.84
CA SER A 133 11.64 13.28 27.06
C SER A 133 10.65 14.15 26.29
N TYR A 134 11.09 15.28 25.72
CA TYR A 134 10.24 16.17 24.92
C TYR A 134 10.28 15.83 23.44
N VAL A 135 9.22 16.23 22.74
CA VAL A 135 9.09 16.01 21.29
C VAL A 135 10.03 16.96 20.54
N LYS A 136 11.00 16.41 19.80
CA LYS A 136 11.95 17.20 19.01
C LYS A 136 11.35 17.55 17.65
N ALA A 137 11.81 18.65 17.04
CA ALA A 137 11.41 19.04 15.69
C ALA A 137 11.65 17.93 14.64
N LEU A 138 12.71 17.13 14.85
CA LEU A 138 13.01 15.94 14.05
C LEU A 138 11.98 14.83 14.24
N ASP A 139 11.46 14.65 15.46
CA ASP A 139 10.47 13.61 15.73
C ASP A 139 9.15 13.92 15.01
N ILE A 140 8.70 15.19 15.01
CA ILE A 140 7.52 15.64 14.23
C ILE A 140 7.71 15.32 12.74
N TRP A 141 8.90 15.61 12.19
CA TRP A 141 9.22 15.32 10.80
C TRP A 141 9.13 13.82 10.49
N MET A 142 9.77 12.99 11.33
CA MET A 142 9.79 11.54 11.15
C MET A 142 8.39 10.93 11.27
N PHE A 143 7.56 11.39 12.22
CA PHE A 143 6.16 10.95 12.34
C PHE A 143 5.31 11.40 11.15
N GLY A 144 5.53 12.62 10.63
CA GLY A 144 4.87 13.10 9.42
C GLY A 144 5.18 12.19 8.22
N CYS A 145 6.46 11.95 7.94
CA CYS A 145 6.90 11.06 6.86
C CYS A 145 6.39 9.63 7.04
N MET A 146 6.43 9.08 8.26
CA MET A 146 5.87 7.76 8.58
C MET A 146 4.36 7.71 8.30
N GLY A 147 3.62 8.75 8.68
CA GLY A 147 2.20 8.88 8.41
C GLY A 147 1.88 8.89 6.91
N PHE A 148 2.67 9.61 6.11
CA PHE A 148 2.51 9.60 4.64
C PHE A 148 2.76 8.23 4.03
N ILE A 149 3.83 7.54 4.43
CA ILE A 149 4.12 6.17 3.94
C ILE A 149 2.99 5.22 4.37
N PHE A 150 2.49 5.35 5.59
CA PHE A 150 1.37 4.53 6.07
C PHE A 150 0.09 4.79 5.29
N LEU A 151 -0.26 6.05 5.02
CA LEU A 151 -1.42 6.41 4.18
C LEU A 151 -1.27 5.82 2.77
N SER A 152 -0.06 5.80 2.22
CA SER A 152 0.21 5.15 0.93
C SER A 152 -0.05 3.64 0.99
N LEU A 153 0.35 2.95 2.06
CA LEU A 153 0.03 1.53 2.25
C LEU A 153 -1.47 1.26 2.41
N VAL A 154 -2.20 2.14 3.11
CA VAL A 154 -3.66 2.03 3.26
C VAL A 154 -4.34 2.17 1.90
N GLU A 155 -3.89 3.12 1.09
CA GLU A 155 -4.37 3.30 -0.27
C GLU A 155 -4.12 2.05 -1.12
N LEU A 156 -2.91 1.50 -1.07
CA LEU A 156 -2.56 0.27 -1.80
C LEU A 156 -3.42 -0.92 -1.34
N ALA A 157 -3.80 -0.97 -0.06
CA ALA A 157 -4.73 -1.98 0.44
C ALA A 157 -6.14 -1.81 -0.15
N ILE A 158 -6.61 -0.57 -0.32
CA ILE A 158 -7.89 -0.25 -0.96
C ILE A 158 -7.85 -0.64 -2.45
N VAL A 159 -6.79 -0.28 -3.18
CA VAL A 159 -6.59 -0.64 -4.60
C VAL A 159 -6.51 -2.16 -4.76
N GLY A 160 -5.71 -2.84 -3.93
CA GLY A 160 -5.61 -4.29 -3.95
C GLY A 160 -6.93 -4.99 -3.61
N PHE A 161 -7.76 -4.40 -2.76
CA PHE A 161 -9.11 -4.89 -2.50
C PHE A 161 -10.04 -4.68 -3.71
N ALA A 162 -10.00 -3.51 -4.34
CA ALA A 162 -10.77 -3.21 -5.54
C ALA A 162 -10.43 -4.18 -6.69
N ASP A 163 -9.13 -4.40 -6.94
CA ASP A 163 -8.64 -5.36 -7.95
C ASP A 163 -9.10 -6.79 -7.65
N LYS A 164 -9.06 -7.21 -6.38
CA LYS A 164 -9.53 -8.54 -5.96
C LYS A 164 -11.04 -8.70 -6.18
N VAL A 165 -11.82 -7.66 -5.91
CA VAL A 165 -13.27 -7.65 -6.17
C VAL A 165 -13.53 -7.75 -7.67
N GLU A 166 -12.78 -7.00 -8.49
CA GLU A 166 -12.93 -7.05 -9.94
C GLU A 166 -12.54 -8.41 -10.53
N ALA A 167 -11.42 -8.97 -10.08
CA ALA A 167 -10.97 -10.30 -10.50
C ALA A 167 -12.02 -11.39 -10.18
N ARG A 168 -12.70 -11.29 -9.03
CA ARG A 168 -13.81 -12.18 -8.67
C ARG A 168 -15.01 -12.02 -9.59
N ARG A 169 -15.40 -10.78 -9.90
CA ARG A 169 -16.51 -10.49 -10.83
C ARG A 169 -16.21 -11.00 -12.24
N ARG A 170 -15.02 -10.74 -12.78
CA ARG A 170 -14.58 -11.23 -14.10
C ARG A 170 -14.60 -12.76 -14.17
N ARG A 171 -14.19 -13.46 -13.10
CA ARG A 171 -14.31 -14.94 -13.01
C ARG A 171 -15.77 -15.40 -13.02
N GLN A 172 -16.67 -14.71 -12.31
CA GLN A 172 -18.10 -15.04 -12.30
C GLN A 172 -18.77 -14.77 -13.66
N GLN A 173 -18.42 -13.68 -14.34
CA GLN A 173 -18.91 -13.40 -15.69
C GLN A 173 -18.45 -14.48 -16.69
N ARG A 174 -17.17 -14.85 -16.70
CA ARG A 174 -16.65 -15.92 -17.55
C ARG A 174 -17.31 -17.27 -17.28
N ALA A 175 -17.59 -17.59 -16.01
CA ALA A 175 -18.32 -18.82 -15.65
C ALA A 175 -19.79 -18.80 -16.14
N ARG A 176 -20.46 -17.65 -16.09
CA ARG A 176 -21.82 -17.46 -16.62
C ARG A 176 -21.86 -17.53 -18.16
N GLU A 177 -20.87 -16.93 -18.83
CA GLU A 177 -20.70 -17.05 -20.29
C GLU A 177 -20.52 -18.50 -20.72
N GLN A 178 -19.64 -19.24 -20.04
CA GLN A 178 -19.43 -20.67 -20.32
C GLN A 178 -20.69 -21.51 -20.06
N SER A 179 -21.46 -21.21 -19.00
CA SER A 179 -22.70 -21.95 -18.75
C SER A 179 -23.76 -21.67 -19.81
N LEU A 180 -23.91 -20.42 -20.25
CA LEU A 180 -24.85 -20.04 -21.31
C LEU A 180 -24.50 -20.70 -22.65
N LEU A 181 -23.22 -20.66 -23.05
CA LEU A 181 -22.73 -21.32 -24.27
C LEU A 181 -22.91 -22.84 -24.24
N ARG A 182 -22.73 -23.47 -23.06
CA ARG A 182 -22.99 -24.90 -22.87
C ARG A 182 -24.47 -25.24 -23.00
N THR A 183 -25.36 -24.47 -22.38
CA THR A 183 -26.81 -24.66 -22.49
C THR A 183 -27.30 -24.46 -23.93
N GLU A 184 -26.75 -23.51 -24.67
CA GLU A 184 -27.05 -23.31 -26.09
C GLU A 184 -26.59 -24.49 -26.96
N SER A 185 -25.37 -25.00 -26.71
CA SER A 185 -24.85 -26.19 -27.39
C SER A 185 -25.70 -27.44 -27.12
N GLU A 186 -26.19 -27.62 -25.88
CA GLU A 186 -27.12 -28.69 -25.53
C GLU A 186 -28.47 -28.53 -26.24
N ARG A 187 -29.02 -27.32 -26.33
CA ARG A 187 -30.26 -27.06 -27.10
C ARG A 187 -30.12 -27.41 -28.58
N ILE A 188 -28.99 -27.07 -29.22
CA ILE A 188 -28.74 -27.38 -30.63
C ILE A 188 -28.66 -28.90 -30.84
N LYS A 189 -27.94 -29.63 -29.97
CA LYS A 189 -27.88 -31.11 -30.03
C LYS A 189 -29.25 -31.77 -29.87
N PHE A 190 -30.06 -31.32 -28.91
CA PHE A 190 -31.42 -31.83 -28.71
C PHE A 190 -32.35 -31.51 -29.89
N GLY A 191 -32.24 -30.31 -30.48
CA GLY A 191 -32.98 -29.94 -31.69
C GLY A 191 -32.62 -30.83 -32.89
N GLN A 192 -31.34 -31.14 -33.06
CA GLN A 192 -30.86 -31.99 -34.14
C GLN A 192 -31.26 -33.47 -33.96
N ALA A 193 -31.23 -33.98 -32.73
CA ALA A 193 -31.71 -35.34 -32.39
C ALA A 193 -33.23 -35.49 -32.58
N ARG A 194 -34.00 -34.44 -32.29
CA ARG A 194 -35.45 -34.40 -32.53
C ARG A 194 -35.79 -34.40 -34.03
N ASN A 195 -35.01 -33.68 -34.85
CA ASN A 195 -35.16 -33.74 -36.31
C ASN A 195 -34.77 -35.11 -36.88
N HIS A 196 -33.74 -35.77 -36.33
CA HIS A 196 -33.32 -37.10 -36.76
C HIS A 196 -34.36 -38.18 -36.46
N SER A 197 -34.97 -38.14 -35.27
CA SER A 197 -36.09 -39.03 -34.91
C SER A 197 -37.33 -38.76 -35.76
N GLN A 198 -37.65 -37.49 -36.06
CA GLN A 198 -38.77 -37.15 -36.94
C GLN A 198 -38.57 -37.62 -38.39
N THR A 199 -37.32 -37.80 -38.86
CA THR A 199 -37.04 -38.39 -40.18
C THR A 199 -37.31 -39.89 -40.20
N LEU A 200 -36.98 -40.61 -39.12
CA LEU A 200 -37.26 -42.05 -38.95
C LEU A 200 -38.76 -42.36 -38.87
N TYR A 201 -39.55 -41.50 -38.23
CA TYR A 201 -41.01 -41.66 -38.16
C TYR A 201 -41.74 -41.30 -39.46
N TYR A 202 -41.17 -40.45 -40.32
CA TYR A 202 -41.76 -40.13 -41.64
C TYR A 202 -41.45 -41.19 -42.72
N THR A 203 -40.44 -42.04 -42.50
CA THR A 203 -40.12 -43.16 -43.39
C THR A 203 -40.96 -44.42 -43.13
N GLU A 204 -41.67 -44.52 -42.00
CA GLU A 204 -42.51 -45.70 -41.64
C GLU A 204 -43.92 -45.69 -42.27
N GLY A 205 -44.20 -44.77 -43.20
CA GLY A 205 -45.54 -44.53 -43.74
C GLY A 205 -45.67 -44.62 -45.26
N ARG A 206 -45.11 -45.63 -45.94
CA ARG A 206 -45.59 -46.05 -47.28
C ARG A 206 -45.18 -47.49 -47.64
N ILE A 207 -46.18 -48.25 -48.06
CA ILE A 207 -46.18 -49.69 -48.38
C ILE A 207 -45.53 -49.96 -49.76
N GLN A 208 -44.45 -50.78 -49.77
CA GLN A 208 -44.32 -52.09 -50.44
C GLN A 208 -43.70 -52.30 -51.86
N TYR A 209 -42.94 -53.41 -51.89
CA TYR A 209 -42.38 -54.29 -52.95
C TYR A 209 -41.46 -53.71 -54.04
N SER A 210 -40.18 -54.15 -54.00
CA SER A 210 -39.56 -54.88 -55.12
C SER A 210 -38.28 -55.60 -54.67
N ALA A 211 -38.12 -56.83 -55.16
CA ALA A 211 -37.00 -57.74 -54.91
C ALA A 211 -35.74 -57.39 -55.71
N SER A 212 -34.56 -57.76 -55.18
CA SER A 212 -33.32 -58.19 -55.86
C SER A 212 -32.17 -58.12 -54.83
N VAL A 213 -31.64 -59.25 -54.32
CA VAL A 213 -30.61 -60.14 -54.90
C VAL A 213 -29.19 -59.54 -54.83
N ASP A 214 -28.32 -60.30 -54.14
CA ASP A 214 -26.84 -60.32 -54.14
C ASP A 214 -26.10 -59.05 -53.64
N ASP A 215 -25.00 -59.08 -52.89
CA ASP A 215 -23.84 -59.96 -52.96
C ASP A 215 -23.01 -59.89 -51.66
N LEU A 216 -22.47 -61.06 -51.29
CA LEU A 216 -21.06 -61.32 -51.02
C LEU A 216 -20.20 -60.26 -50.28
N ASP A 217 -19.80 -60.63 -49.06
CA ASP A 217 -18.45 -61.18 -48.76
C ASP A 217 -17.64 -60.49 -47.64
N SER A 218 -16.84 -61.35 -47.00
CA SER A 218 -15.53 -61.08 -46.41
C SER A 218 -15.45 -60.49 -45.00
N ASN A 219 -15.59 -61.38 -44.03
CA ASN A 219 -14.46 -61.92 -43.27
C ASN A 219 -13.38 -60.91 -42.79
N SER A 220 -13.20 -60.77 -41.48
CA SER A 220 -12.08 -61.43 -40.79
C SER A 220 -11.81 -60.90 -39.37
N ASN A 221 -11.72 -61.88 -38.47
CA ASN A 221 -10.73 -62.03 -37.41
C ASN A 221 -10.86 -61.21 -36.11
N GLN A 222 -11.62 -61.81 -35.19
CA GLN A 222 -11.09 -62.44 -33.97
C GLN A 222 -9.81 -61.83 -33.36
N THR A 223 -9.91 -61.43 -32.10
CA THR A 223 -9.19 -62.17 -31.05
C THR A 223 -9.90 -62.06 -29.70
N ALA A 224 -10.04 -63.22 -29.09
CA ALA A 224 -10.47 -63.50 -27.72
C ALA A 224 -9.65 -62.69 -26.69
N SER A 225 -10.02 -62.52 -25.42
CA SER A 225 -10.47 -63.57 -24.51
C SER A 225 -10.74 -62.96 -23.11
N ILE A 226 -11.91 -63.29 -22.56
CA ILE A 226 -12.16 -63.82 -21.22
C ILE A 226 -11.84 -62.96 -19.97
N GLY A 227 -12.92 -62.68 -19.22
CA GLY A 227 -12.94 -62.46 -17.78
C GLY A 227 -14.37 -62.18 -17.31
N GLY A 228 -15.10 -63.23 -16.90
CA GLY A 228 -16.51 -63.17 -16.48
C GLY A 228 -16.75 -62.66 -15.03
N PRO A 229 -17.83 -63.10 -14.34
CA PRO A 229 -19.04 -62.29 -14.04
C PRO A 229 -19.29 -62.25 -12.49
N PRO A 230 -20.51 -62.10 -11.89
CA PRO A 230 -21.84 -61.61 -12.35
C PRO A 230 -22.58 -60.62 -11.37
N GLN A 231 -23.74 -60.10 -11.82
CA GLN A 231 -25.06 -59.99 -11.13
C GLN A 231 -25.51 -58.81 -10.21
N MET A 232 -26.84 -58.55 -10.35
CA MET A 232 -27.87 -57.87 -9.50
C MET A 232 -27.93 -56.34 -9.48
N GLU A 233 -28.94 -55.66 -10.05
CA GLU A 233 -30.40 -55.61 -9.76
C GLU A 233 -30.80 -54.48 -8.78
N ARG A 234 -31.49 -53.43 -9.26
CA ARG A 234 -32.83 -52.98 -8.75
C ARG A 234 -33.32 -51.68 -9.37
N GLN A 235 -34.58 -51.73 -9.77
CA GLN A 235 -35.46 -50.67 -10.27
C GLN A 235 -35.65 -49.50 -9.30
N ARG A 236 -35.96 -48.31 -9.85
CA ARG A 236 -37.06 -47.47 -9.35
C ARG A 236 -37.83 -46.80 -10.49
N LEU A 237 -39.13 -47.10 -10.52
CA LEU A 237 -40.18 -46.49 -11.32
C LEU A 237 -40.22 -44.97 -11.16
N TYR A 238 -40.45 -44.26 -12.26
CA TYR A 238 -41.33 -43.08 -12.23
C TYR A 238 -42.37 -43.19 -13.35
N ARG A 239 -43.62 -43.11 -12.90
CA ARG A 239 -44.88 -43.26 -13.62
C ARG A 239 -45.21 -41.93 -14.32
N ALA A 240 -45.33 -41.92 -15.64
CA ALA A 240 -45.84 -40.78 -16.39
C ALA A 240 -47.33 -41.00 -16.70
N ASN A 241 -48.15 -40.04 -16.30
CA ASN A 241 -49.59 -39.96 -16.57
C ASN A 241 -49.87 -39.71 -18.05
N THR A 242 -50.98 -40.28 -18.50
CA THR A 242 -51.61 -40.14 -19.82
C THR A 242 -52.04 -38.69 -20.11
N ILE A 243 -51.84 -38.24 -21.34
CA ILE A 243 -52.41 -36.99 -21.88
C ILE A 243 -53.33 -37.37 -23.05
N ASN A 244 -54.58 -36.91 -22.96
CA ASN A 244 -55.57 -36.98 -24.02
C ASN A 244 -55.20 -36.08 -25.20
N HIS A 245 -55.40 -36.62 -26.40
CA HIS A 245 -55.17 -36.00 -27.69
C HIS A 245 -56.29 -34.98 -28.00
N SER A 246 -55.94 -33.76 -28.39
CA SER A 246 -56.81 -32.95 -29.26
C SER A 246 -55.96 -32.19 -30.27
N SER A 247 -56.47 -32.22 -31.49
CA SER A 247 -55.86 -31.93 -32.77
C SER A 247 -55.75 -30.44 -33.08
N GLY A 248 -54.61 -30.01 -33.62
CA GLY A 248 -54.42 -28.74 -34.31
C GLY A 248 -53.20 -28.82 -35.23
N GLU A 249 -53.39 -28.60 -36.53
CA GLU A 249 -52.39 -28.67 -37.59
C GLU A 249 -51.21 -27.69 -37.38
N PRO A 250 -49.95 -28.06 -37.72
CA PRO A 250 -48.84 -27.11 -37.69
C PRO A 250 -48.65 -26.44 -39.06
N THR A 251 -48.93 -25.13 -39.13
CA THR A 251 -48.53 -24.27 -40.25
C THR A 251 -47.00 -24.11 -40.29
N ARG A 252 -46.43 -24.38 -41.47
CA ARG A 252 -45.00 -24.39 -41.81
C ARG A 252 -44.36 -22.99 -41.71
N ALA A 253 -43.58 -22.72 -40.67
CA ALA A 253 -42.72 -21.54 -40.57
C ALA A 253 -41.29 -21.87 -41.08
N LYS A 254 -40.82 -21.10 -42.06
CA LYS A 254 -39.47 -21.21 -42.65
C LYS A 254 -38.40 -20.88 -41.60
N ALA A 255 -37.48 -21.82 -41.37
CA ALA A 255 -36.28 -21.59 -40.56
C ALA A 255 -35.31 -20.66 -41.32
N ASN A 256 -35.21 -19.41 -40.86
CA ASN A 256 -34.20 -18.48 -41.32
C ASN A 256 -33.06 -18.51 -40.30
N GLY A 257 -31.94 -19.15 -40.66
CA GLY A 257 -30.75 -19.25 -39.82
C GLY A 257 -30.05 -17.90 -39.70
N LYS A 258 -30.35 -17.18 -38.62
CA LYS A 258 -29.50 -16.11 -38.09
C LYS A 258 -29.36 -16.36 -36.59
N THR A 259 -28.20 -16.83 -36.17
CA THR A 259 -27.80 -16.84 -34.76
C THR A 259 -27.82 -15.39 -34.25
N PRO A 260 -28.57 -15.06 -33.20
CA PRO A 260 -28.52 -13.72 -32.65
C PRO A 260 -27.21 -13.55 -31.90
N ALA A 261 -26.36 -12.61 -32.33
CA ALA A 261 -25.23 -12.15 -31.54
C ALA A 261 -25.78 -11.46 -30.29
N TYR A 262 -25.75 -12.17 -29.16
CA TYR A 262 -26.23 -11.63 -27.89
C TYR A 262 -25.24 -10.57 -27.38
N LYS A 263 -25.52 -9.29 -27.63
CA LYS A 263 -24.84 -8.19 -26.95
C LYS A 263 -25.30 -8.17 -25.50
N MET A 264 -24.38 -8.46 -24.58
CA MET A 264 -24.65 -8.26 -23.16
C MET A 264 -24.96 -6.78 -22.88
N PRO A 265 -25.90 -6.47 -21.97
CA PRO A 265 -26.08 -5.11 -21.52
C PRO A 265 -24.83 -4.69 -20.77
N GLU A 266 -24.19 -3.64 -21.26
CA GLU A 266 -23.09 -2.95 -20.60
C GLU A 266 -23.68 -2.26 -19.35
N GLU A 267 -23.61 -2.94 -18.21
CA GLU A 267 -24.06 -2.42 -16.92
C GLU A 267 -23.07 -1.32 -16.51
N GLN A 268 -23.41 -0.07 -16.85
CA GLN A 268 -22.68 1.15 -16.48
C GLN A 268 -22.87 1.43 -14.99
N GLN A 269 -22.39 0.53 -14.15
CA GLN A 269 -22.38 0.68 -12.70
C GLN A 269 -21.16 1.52 -12.33
N ASN A 270 -21.34 2.64 -11.61
CA ASN A 270 -20.29 3.48 -11.03
C ASN A 270 -19.16 2.64 -10.44
N TYR A 271 -18.12 2.41 -11.23
CA TYR A 271 -17.07 1.45 -10.92
C TYR A 271 -15.92 2.21 -10.29
N ILE A 272 -15.63 1.88 -9.02
CA ILE A 272 -14.41 2.30 -8.35
C ILE A 272 -13.26 1.54 -9.03
N ASN A 273 -12.78 2.10 -10.13
CA ASN A 273 -11.57 1.66 -10.82
C ASN A 273 -10.39 1.88 -9.87
N GLY A 274 -9.65 0.82 -9.50
CA GLY A 274 -8.39 0.93 -8.77
C GLY A 274 -7.43 1.92 -9.46
N GLU A 275 -7.44 1.93 -10.80
CA GLU A 275 -6.67 2.86 -11.63
C GLU A 275 -7.05 4.33 -11.45
N ARG A 276 -8.32 4.65 -11.20
CA ARG A 276 -8.75 6.04 -10.93
C ARG A 276 -8.36 6.48 -9.51
N ILE A 277 -8.33 5.55 -8.55
CA ILE A 277 -7.87 5.84 -7.20
C ILE A 277 -6.37 6.13 -7.24
N ASP A 278 -5.57 5.26 -7.89
CA ASP A 278 -4.14 5.47 -8.10
C ASP A 278 -3.87 6.84 -8.76
N GLU A 279 -4.65 7.23 -9.77
CA GLU A 279 -4.45 8.51 -10.48
C GLU A 279 -4.73 9.74 -9.61
N ILE A 280 -5.74 9.65 -8.74
CA ILE A 280 -6.06 10.71 -7.77
C ILE A 280 -4.99 10.76 -6.68
N SER A 281 -4.62 9.60 -6.14
CA SER A 281 -3.57 9.45 -5.12
C SER A 281 -2.22 9.98 -5.63
N ALA A 282 -1.88 9.69 -6.89
CA ALA A 282 -0.65 10.17 -7.52
C ALA A 282 -0.53 11.70 -7.59
N LYS A 283 -1.66 12.43 -7.59
CA LYS A 283 -1.68 13.90 -7.56
C LYS A 283 -1.81 14.43 -6.13
N LEU A 284 -2.64 13.80 -5.29
CA LEU A 284 -2.91 14.22 -3.92
C LEU A 284 -1.70 14.06 -2.99
N PHE A 285 -0.99 12.93 -3.08
CA PHE A 285 0.13 12.61 -2.18
C PHE A 285 1.29 13.62 -2.30
N PRO A 286 1.81 13.93 -3.51
CA PRO A 286 2.85 14.95 -3.66
C PRO A 286 2.39 16.35 -3.21
N LEU A 287 1.13 16.72 -3.47
CA LEU A 287 0.58 18.00 -3.05
C LEU A 287 0.51 18.12 -1.53
N LEU A 288 0.00 17.09 -0.84
CA LEU A 288 -0.06 17.07 0.62
C LEU A 288 1.33 17.10 1.25
N PHE A 289 2.29 16.38 0.66
CA PHE A 289 3.67 16.40 1.15
C PHE A 289 4.35 17.75 0.91
N MET A 290 4.10 18.39 -0.23
CA MET A 290 4.58 19.76 -0.49
C MET A 290 3.97 20.76 0.49
N ALA A 291 2.68 20.67 0.77
CA ALA A 291 2.04 21.50 1.79
C ALA A 291 2.67 21.27 3.16
N PHE A 292 2.83 20.00 3.59
CA PHE A 292 3.50 19.65 4.84
C PHE A 292 4.92 20.23 4.92
N ASN A 293 5.68 20.15 3.82
CA ASN A 293 7.01 20.74 3.73
C ASN A 293 6.98 22.25 3.96
N VAL A 294 6.13 22.96 3.23
CA VAL A 294 6.00 24.42 3.36
C VAL A 294 5.62 24.79 4.79
N PHE A 295 4.62 24.12 5.37
CA PHE A 295 4.20 24.36 6.75
C PHE A 295 5.31 24.05 7.77
N TYR A 296 6.01 22.92 7.61
CA TYR A 296 7.09 22.50 8.50
C TYR A 296 8.23 23.52 8.50
N TRP A 297 8.74 23.86 7.32
CA TRP A 297 9.85 24.80 7.20
C TRP A 297 9.44 26.21 7.65
N PHE A 298 8.22 26.65 7.32
CA PHE A 298 7.70 27.93 7.79
C PHE A 298 7.58 27.98 9.33
N TYR A 299 7.07 26.92 9.95
CA TYR A 299 6.93 26.83 11.41
C TYR A 299 8.28 26.82 12.14
N TYR A 300 9.25 26.05 11.63
CA TYR A 300 10.54 25.84 12.33
C TYR A 300 11.64 26.84 11.98
N ILE A 301 11.58 27.49 10.80
CA ILE A 301 12.52 28.56 10.40
C ILE A 301 11.88 29.95 10.56
N GLY A 302 10.61 30.09 10.17
CA GLY A 302 9.97 31.39 9.98
C GLY A 302 9.42 32.05 11.25
N MET A 303 9.14 31.29 12.32
CA MET A 303 8.71 31.89 13.57
C MET A 303 9.92 32.26 14.45
N PRO A 304 10.18 33.56 14.70
CA PRO A 304 11.14 33.96 15.73
C PRO A 304 10.60 33.46 17.07
N LYS A 305 11.30 32.50 17.67
CA LYS A 305 11.03 32.11 19.05
C LYS A 305 11.50 33.26 19.94
N ASN A 306 10.59 34.18 20.23
CA ASN A 306 10.75 35.14 21.31
C ASN A 306 10.77 34.34 22.62
N PHE A 307 11.95 33.88 23.01
CA PHE A 307 12.19 33.45 24.38
C PHE A 307 12.31 34.74 25.21
N GLY A 308 11.24 35.05 25.93
CA GLY A 308 11.28 35.95 27.08
C GLY A 308 11.89 35.26 28.30
#